data_AF-A0A852HLK1-F1
#
_entry.id   AF-A0A852HLK1-F1
#
_cell.length_a   1.000
_cell.length_b   1.000
_cell.length_c   1.000
_cell.angle_alpha   90.00
_cell.angle_beta   90.00
_cell.angle_gamma   90.00
#
_symmetry.space_group_name_H-M   'P 1'
#
loop_
_entity.id
_entity.type
_entity.pdbx_description
1 polymer ?
#
loop_
_entity_poly.entity_id
_entity_poly.type
_entity_poly.pdbx_seq_one_letter_code
_entity_poly.pdbx_strand_id
1 'polypeptide(L)'
;TCSVAKKELDDLEQWKQEHKPEPITLVPQRLGGNESEAQVRQNQQMILMQSKYQKKHKREEYIKAKKAAEEAEILKKKAIQREKAERLEVKKRQEEMQRREMLLEDQKYKTNELLNRLDMGLPKSDSCQIANPGPESTAW
;
A
#
# COMPACT_ATOMS: atom_id res chain seq x y z
N THR A 1 -3.91 -29.82 75.87
CA THR A 1 -4.36 -30.29 74.53
C THR A 1 -5.01 -31.64 74.69
N CYS A 2 -6.25 -31.81 74.23
CA CYS A 2 -7.03 -33.04 74.50
C CYS A 2 -6.35 -34.27 73.86
N SER A 3 -6.08 -35.28 74.68
CA SER A 3 -5.48 -36.57 74.28
C SER A 3 -6.29 -37.29 73.20
N VAL A 4 -7.61 -37.13 73.24
CA VAL A 4 -8.56 -37.73 72.29
C VAL A 4 -8.30 -37.27 70.85
N ALA A 5 -8.06 -35.98 70.64
CA ALA A 5 -7.85 -35.41 69.31
C ALA A 5 -6.56 -35.92 68.63
N LYS A 6 -5.55 -36.32 69.42
CA LYS A 6 -4.33 -36.92 68.87
C LYS A 6 -4.55 -38.35 68.41
N LYS A 7 -5.29 -39.14 69.20
CA LYS A 7 -5.65 -40.52 68.84
C LYS A 7 -6.49 -40.57 67.58
N GLU A 8 -7.49 -39.69 67.45
CA GLU A 8 -8.32 -39.63 66.25
C GLU A 8 -7.52 -39.28 64.99
N LEU A 9 -6.47 -38.45 65.10
CA LEU A 9 -5.56 -38.15 64.00
C LEU A 9 -4.70 -39.35 63.63
N ASP A 10 -4.15 -40.05 64.62
CA ASP A 10 -3.32 -41.25 64.40
C ASP A 10 -4.16 -42.39 63.78
N ASP A 11 -5.37 -42.63 64.29
CA ASP A 11 -6.31 -43.64 63.77
C ASP A 11 -6.72 -43.33 62.32
N LEU A 12 -6.94 -42.04 62.00
CA LEU A 12 -7.23 -41.59 60.63
C LEU A 12 -6.04 -41.81 59.69
N GLU A 13 -4.81 -41.61 60.18
CA GLU A 13 -3.59 -41.81 59.39
C GLU A 13 -3.34 -43.31 59.13
N GLN A 14 -3.55 -44.17 60.12
CA GLN A 14 -3.53 -45.62 59.95
C GLN A 14 -4.57 -46.10 58.93
N TRP A 15 -5.82 -45.62 59.04
CA TRP A 15 -6.88 -45.97 58.10
C TRP A 15 -6.51 -45.57 56.66
N LYS A 16 -5.90 -44.39 56.45
CA LYS A 16 -5.44 -43.95 55.13
C LYS A 16 -4.32 -44.80 54.56
N GLN A 17 -3.44 -45.35 55.40
CA GLN A 17 -2.37 -46.24 54.96
C GLN A 17 -2.91 -47.63 54.61
N GLU A 18 -3.81 -48.18 55.45
CA GLU A 18 -4.45 -49.48 55.23
C GLU A 18 -5.36 -49.48 53.99
N HIS A 19 -6.03 -48.36 53.72
CA HIS A 19 -6.92 -48.20 52.57
C HIS A 19 -6.27 -47.48 51.39
N LYS A 20 -4.94 -47.31 51.40
CA LYS A 20 -4.24 -46.73 50.26
C LYS A 20 -4.35 -47.69 49.08
N PRO A 21 -5.02 -47.32 47.97
CA PRO A 21 -5.10 -48.19 46.81
C PRO A 21 -3.68 -48.44 46.29
N GLU A 22 -3.36 -49.70 46.01
CA GLU A 22 -2.07 -50.05 45.45
C GLU A 22 -1.85 -49.31 44.12
N PRO A 23 -0.61 -48.87 43.82
CA PRO A 23 -0.29 -48.32 42.52
C PRO A 23 -0.73 -49.30 41.43
N ILE A 24 -1.68 -48.88 40.61
CA ILE A 24 -2.24 -49.70 39.54
C ILE A 24 -1.15 -49.88 38.47
N THR A 25 -0.33 -50.93 38.59
CA THR A 25 0.68 -51.31 37.61
C THR A 25 0.06 -52.17 36.49
N LEU A 26 -1.08 -51.72 35.95
CA LEU A 26 -1.67 -52.41 34.80
C LEU A 26 -0.81 -52.13 33.57
N VAL A 27 -0.36 -53.20 32.93
CA VAL A 27 0.33 -53.11 31.63
C VAL A 27 -0.63 -52.39 30.68
N PRO A 28 -0.19 -51.29 30.03
CA PRO A 28 -1.03 -50.56 29.09
C PRO A 28 -1.67 -51.51 28.09
N GLN A 29 -2.99 -51.37 27.88
CA GLN A 29 -3.74 -52.19 26.94
C GLN A 29 -3.03 -52.16 25.58
N ARG A 30 -2.70 -53.33 25.03
CA ARG A 30 -2.02 -53.45 23.73
C ARG A 30 -3.09 -53.63 22.65
N LEU A 31 -3.01 -52.86 21.58
CA LEU A 31 -3.94 -52.94 20.45
C LEU A 31 -3.42 -53.85 19.31
N GLY A 32 -2.65 -54.89 19.66
CA GLY A 32 -1.93 -55.75 18.73
C GLY A 32 -0.54 -55.24 18.41
N GLY A 33 0.43 -56.15 18.21
CA GLY A 33 1.84 -55.80 18.03
C GLY A 33 2.54 -55.29 19.30
N ASN A 34 3.63 -54.55 19.14
CA ASN A 34 4.48 -54.06 20.24
C ASN A 34 4.05 -52.69 20.80
N GLU A 35 3.03 -52.06 20.21
CA GLU A 35 2.59 -50.71 20.61
C GLU A 35 1.50 -50.75 21.69
N SER A 36 1.57 -49.79 22.61
CA SER A 36 0.51 -49.58 23.60
C SER A 36 -0.61 -48.71 23.04
N GLU A 37 -1.84 -48.89 23.53
CA GLU A 37 -3.00 -48.08 23.16
C GLU A 37 -2.76 -46.58 23.38
N ALA A 38 -2.06 -46.21 24.46
CA ALA A 38 -1.69 -44.83 24.74
C ALA A 38 -0.77 -44.25 23.67
N GLN A 39 0.20 -45.02 23.18
CA GLN A 39 1.10 -44.60 22.10
C GLN A 39 0.33 -44.40 20.79
N VAL A 40 -0.56 -45.34 20.44
CA VAL A 40 -1.40 -45.24 19.23
C VAL A 40 -2.28 -44.00 19.29
N ARG A 41 -2.92 -43.72 20.43
CA ARG A 41 -3.72 -42.50 20.63
C ARG A 41 -2.88 -41.24 20.47
N GLN A 42 -1.70 -41.19 21.07
CA GLN A 42 -0.79 -40.05 20.94
C GLN A 42 -0.40 -39.82 19.48
N ASN A 43 0.01 -40.89 18.78
CA ASN A 43 0.38 -40.82 17.36
C ASN A 43 -0.79 -40.32 16.51
N GLN A 44 -2.00 -40.82 16.76
CA GLN A 44 -3.20 -40.38 16.03
C GLN A 44 -3.52 -38.89 16.29
N GLN A 45 -3.39 -38.40 17.52
CA GLN A 45 -3.53 -36.99 17.85
C GLN A 45 -2.47 -36.13 17.12
N MET A 46 -1.23 -36.58 17.10
CA MET A 46 -0.13 -35.88 16.42
C MET A 46 -0.35 -35.79 14.91
N ILE A 47 -0.77 -36.89 14.27
CA ILE A 47 -1.06 -36.93 12.84
C ILE A 47 -2.22 -35.98 12.49
N LEU A 48 -3.30 -36.00 13.29
CA LEU A 48 -4.44 -35.12 13.09
C LEU A 48 -4.04 -33.64 13.16
N MET A 49 -3.23 -33.28 14.16
CA MET A 49 -2.72 -31.93 14.32
C MET A 49 -1.88 -31.50 13.12
N GLN A 50 -0.92 -32.32 12.69
CA GLN A 50 -0.05 -32.01 11.54
C GLN A 50 -0.86 -31.84 10.25
N SER A 51 -1.80 -32.74 9.99
CA SER A 51 -2.70 -32.66 8.83
C SER A 51 -3.53 -31.36 8.82
N LYS A 52 -4.05 -30.96 9.99
CA LYS A 52 -4.80 -29.70 10.15
C LYS A 52 -3.92 -28.48 9.79
N TYR A 53 -2.67 -28.46 10.24
CA TYR A 53 -1.73 -27.38 9.91
C TYR A 53 -1.37 -27.36 8.43
N GLN A 54 -1.07 -28.52 7.83
CA GLN A 54 -0.76 -28.60 6.41
C GLN A 54 -1.93 -28.12 5.55
N LYS A 55 -3.16 -28.51 5.90
CA LYS A 55 -4.37 -28.06 5.19
C LYS A 55 -4.56 -26.56 5.31
N LYS A 56 -4.33 -25.98 6.49
CA LYS A 56 -4.39 -24.53 6.71
C LYS A 56 -3.36 -23.80 5.84
N HIS A 57 -2.10 -24.24 5.86
CA HIS A 57 -1.03 -23.64 5.07
C HIS A 57 -1.34 -23.68 3.56
N LYS A 58 -1.79 -24.83 3.04
CA LYS A 58 -2.18 -24.95 1.61
C LYS A 58 -3.29 -23.98 1.22
N ARG A 59 -4.27 -23.76 2.12
CA ARG A 59 -5.36 -22.80 1.89
C ARG A 59 -4.85 -21.36 1.87
N GLU A 60 -3.98 -21.01 2.80
CA GLU A 60 -3.40 -19.66 2.90
C GLU A 60 -2.56 -19.33 1.67
N GLU A 61 -1.70 -20.25 1.23
CA GLU A 61 -0.90 -20.09 0.01
C GLU A 61 -1.78 -19.93 -1.24
N TYR A 62 -2.85 -20.72 -1.37
CA TYR A 62 -3.79 -20.56 -2.47
C TYR A 62 -4.48 -19.19 -2.46
N ILE A 63 -4.93 -18.72 -1.28
CA ILE A 63 -5.56 -17.39 -1.15
C ILE A 63 -4.56 -16.29 -1.48
N LYS A 64 -3.32 -16.41 -1.01
CA LYS A 64 -2.26 -15.43 -1.26
C LYS A 64 -1.92 -15.36 -2.75
N ALA A 65 -1.77 -16.51 -3.41
CA ALA A 65 -1.54 -16.57 -4.85
C ALA A 65 -2.68 -15.93 -5.66
N LYS A 66 -3.94 -16.21 -5.27
CA LYS A 66 -5.11 -15.59 -5.91
C LYS A 66 -5.12 -14.06 -5.76
N LYS A 67 -4.84 -13.56 -4.56
CA LYS A 67 -4.75 -12.10 -4.30
C LYS A 67 -3.63 -11.45 -5.10
N ALA A 68 -2.43 -12.06 -5.12
CA ALA A 68 -1.30 -11.54 -5.88
C ALA A 68 -1.60 -11.48 -7.39
N ALA A 69 -2.31 -12.46 -7.94
CA ALA A 69 -2.72 -12.46 -9.34
C ALA A 69 -3.73 -11.32 -9.64
N GLU A 70 -4.71 -11.12 -8.76
CA GLU A 70 -5.68 -10.03 -8.88
C GLU A 70 -5.00 -8.65 -8.78
N GLU A 71 -4.10 -8.46 -7.82
CA GLU A 71 -3.32 -7.23 -7.68
C GLU A 71 -2.46 -6.94 -8.91
N ALA A 72 -1.82 -7.96 -9.48
CA ALA A 72 -1.05 -7.83 -10.72
C ALA A 72 -1.93 -7.40 -11.90
N GLU A 73 -3.15 -7.91 -12.00
CA GLU A 73 -4.11 -7.50 -13.04
C GLU A 73 -4.55 -6.05 -12.85
N ILE A 74 -4.84 -5.63 -11.61
CA ILE A 74 -5.19 -4.25 -11.28
C ILE A 74 -4.02 -3.31 -11.63
N LEU A 75 -2.79 -3.68 -11.31
CA LEU A 75 -1.61 -2.88 -11.65
C LEU A 75 -1.44 -2.72 -13.17
N LYS A 76 -1.66 -3.78 -13.95
CA LYS A 76 -1.67 -3.70 -15.42
C LYS A 76 -2.74 -2.74 -15.93
N LYS A 77 -3.97 -2.85 -15.42
CA LYS A 77 -5.06 -1.92 -15.80
C LYS A 77 -4.73 -0.47 -15.45
N LYS A 78 -4.16 -0.23 -14.27
CA LYS A 78 -3.70 1.11 -13.85
C LYS A 78 -2.60 1.65 -14.75
N ALA A 79 -1.62 0.82 -15.14
CA ALA A 79 -0.56 1.23 -16.05
C ALA A 79 -1.12 1.68 -17.41
N ILE A 80 -2.03 0.89 -17.99
CA ILE A 80 -2.71 1.24 -19.26
C ILE A 80 -3.48 2.56 -19.13
N GLN A 81 -4.18 2.77 -18.01
CA GLN A 81 -4.91 4.03 -17.80
C GLN A 81 -3.97 5.23 -17.65
N ARG A 82 -2.84 5.08 -16.97
CA ARG A 82 -1.83 6.14 -16.87
C ARG A 82 -1.25 6.51 -18.22
N GLU A 83 -0.87 5.51 -19.02
CA GLU A 83 -0.35 5.73 -20.38
C GLU A 83 -1.39 6.45 -21.26
N LYS A 84 -2.66 6.05 -21.18
CA LYS A 84 -3.74 6.74 -21.90
C LYS A 84 -3.90 8.19 -21.45
N ALA A 85 -3.81 8.46 -20.16
CA ALA A 85 -3.92 9.81 -19.61
C ALA A 85 -2.74 10.69 -20.06
N GLU A 86 -1.51 10.16 -20.00
CA GLU A 86 -0.30 10.85 -20.47
C GLU A 86 -0.39 11.17 -21.96
N ARG A 87 -0.77 10.20 -22.79
CA ARG A 87 -0.94 10.41 -24.24
C ARG A 87 -1.99 11.49 -24.54
N LEU A 88 -3.08 11.51 -23.78
CA LEU A 88 -4.10 12.55 -23.92
C LEU A 88 -3.58 13.93 -23.51
N GLU A 89 -2.80 14.01 -22.42
CA GLU A 89 -2.20 15.26 -21.96
C GLU A 89 -1.20 15.81 -22.98
N VAL A 90 -0.33 14.95 -23.52
CA VAL A 90 0.63 15.34 -24.57
C VAL A 90 -0.09 15.92 -25.78
N LYS A 91 -1.17 15.28 -26.23
CA LYS A 91 -1.97 15.79 -27.35
C LYS A 91 -2.58 17.16 -27.04
N LYS A 92 -3.16 17.35 -25.86
CA LYS A 92 -3.70 18.65 -25.43
C LYS A 92 -2.64 19.74 -25.38
N ARG A 93 -1.45 19.42 -24.87
CA ARG A 93 -0.31 20.35 -24.83
C ARG A 93 0.13 20.75 -26.23
N GLN A 94 0.13 19.81 -27.18
CA GLN A 94 0.46 20.09 -28.58
C GLN A 94 -0.59 21.00 -29.25
N GLU A 95 -1.87 20.71 -29.06
CA GLU A 95 -2.96 21.56 -29.59
C GLU A 95 -2.91 22.99 -29.01
N GLU A 96 -2.65 23.11 -27.71
CA GLU A 96 -2.49 24.41 -27.04
C GLU A 96 -1.24 25.16 -27.55
N MET A 97 -0.14 24.46 -27.81
CA MET A 97 1.05 25.06 -28.41
C MET A 97 0.76 25.62 -29.81
N GLN A 98 0.09 24.84 -30.67
CA GLN A 98 -0.32 25.28 -32.00
C GLN A 98 -1.26 26.49 -31.94
N ARG A 99 -2.21 26.48 -31.00
CA ARG A 99 -3.11 27.62 -30.77
C ARG A 99 -2.33 28.88 -30.40
N ARG A 100 -1.32 28.77 -29.54
CA ARG A 100 -0.47 29.90 -29.13
C ARG A 100 0.40 30.40 -30.28
N GLU A 101 0.99 29.50 -31.07
CA GLU A 101 1.79 29.84 -32.23
C GLU A 101 0.97 30.63 -33.26
N MET A 102 -0.24 30.15 -33.59
CA MET A 102 -1.14 30.86 -34.50
C MET A 102 -1.51 32.25 -33.99
N LEU A 103 -1.78 32.39 -32.70
CA LEU A 103 -2.09 33.68 -32.08
C LEU A 103 -0.89 34.64 -32.15
N LEU A 104 0.32 34.13 -31.91
CA LEU A 104 1.55 34.91 -32.01
C LEU A 104 1.84 35.34 -33.46
N GLU A 105 1.59 34.47 -34.44
CA GLU A 105 1.72 34.78 -35.87
C GLU A 105 0.77 35.91 -36.28
N ASP A 106 -0.51 35.82 -35.91
CA ASP A 106 -1.52 36.86 -36.16
C ASP A 106 -1.16 38.19 -35.48
N GLN A 107 -0.67 38.14 -34.24
CA GLN A 107 -0.20 39.33 -33.53
C GLN A 107 0.99 39.98 -34.25
N LYS A 108 1.97 39.19 -34.71
CA LYS A 108 3.12 39.70 -35.48
C LYS A 108 2.66 40.32 -36.80
N TYR A 109 1.76 39.65 -37.52
CA TYR A 109 1.20 40.14 -38.78
C TYR A 109 0.53 41.51 -38.60
N LYS A 110 -0.38 41.63 -37.63
CA LYS A 110 -1.06 42.89 -37.30
C LYS A 110 -0.10 43.99 -36.86
N THR A 111 0.91 43.63 -36.07
CA THR A 111 1.93 44.60 -35.62
C THR A 111 2.73 45.13 -36.80
N ASN A 112 3.17 44.24 -37.70
CA ASN A 112 3.89 44.63 -38.92
C ASN A 112 3.01 45.46 -39.87
N GLU A 113 1.73 45.13 -40.01
CA GLU A 113 0.78 45.93 -40.80
C GLU A 113 0.67 47.36 -40.25
N LEU A 114 0.55 47.51 -38.93
CA LEU A 114 0.53 48.82 -38.28
C LEU A 114 1.83 49.60 -38.49
N LEU A 115 2.99 48.95 -38.37
CA LEU A 115 4.30 49.56 -38.62
C LEU A 115 4.42 50.05 -40.07
N ASN A 116 4.04 49.21 -41.04
CA ASN A 116 4.04 49.59 -42.46
C ASN A 116 3.13 50.80 -42.73
N ARG A 117 1.97 50.89 -42.06
CA ARG A 117 1.07 52.05 -42.20
C ARG A 117 1.67 53.32 -41.62
N LEU A 118 2.43 53.23 -40.53
CA LEU A 118 3.16 54.37 -39.96
C LEU A 118 4.29 54.81 -40.89
N ASP A 119 5.04 53.88 -41.48
CA ASP A 119 6.12 54.18 -42.44
C ASP A 119 5.58 54.85 -43.72
N MET A 120 4.39 54.46 -44.19
CA MET A 120 3.74 55.05 -45.36
C MET A 120 2.98 56.37 -45.04
N GLY A 121 2.62 56.59 -43.78
CA GLY A 121 1.89 57.76 -43.31
C GLY A 121 2.78 58.90 -42.80
N LEU A 122 4.09 58.68 -42.69
CA LEU A 122 5.05 59.75 -42.47
C LEU A 122 5.28 60.47 -43.81
N PRO A 123 4.94 61.76 -43.96
CA PRO A 123 5.67 62.57 -44.92
C PRO A 123 7.15 62.41 -44.53
N LYS A 124 8.06 62.25 -45.50
CA LYS A 124 9.49 62.47 -45.26
C LYS A 124 9.57 63.77 -44.49
N SER A 125 9.87 63.67 -43.20
CA SER A 125 10.03 64.83 -42.35
C SER A 125 11.29 65.51 -42.88
N ASP A 126 11.08 66.42 -43.82
CA ASP A 126 12.02 67.50 -44.07
C ASP A 126 12.27 68.08 -42.69
N SER A 127 13.48 67.81 -42.22
CA SER A 127 14.03 68.20 -40.94
C SER A 127 13.46 69.55 -40.54
N CYS A 128 12.44 69.55 -39.67
CA CYS A 128 12.07 70.75 -38.95
C CYS A 128 13.28 71.00 -38.08
N GLN A 129 14.12 71.94 -38.52
CA GLN A 129 15.25 72.41 -37.75
C GLN A 129 14.72 72.71 -36.35
N ILE A 130 15.17 71.91 -35.38
CA ILE A 130 14.97 72.20 -33.98
C ILE A 130 15.79 73.46 -33.74
N ALA A 131 15.14 74.61 -33.89
CA ALA A 131 15.69 75.87 -33.43
C ALA A 131 15.90 75.70 -31.93
N ASN A 132 17.16 75.80 -31.51
CA ASN A 132 17.57 75.72 -30.10
C ASN A 132 16.64 76.59 -29.24
N PRO A 133 16.06 76.08 -28.14
CA PRO A 133 15.40 76.95 -27.18
C PRO A 133 16.47 77.89 -26.60
N GLY A 134 16.28 79.19 -26.81
CA GLY A 134 17.12 80.24 -26.25
C GLY A 134 17.12 80.21 -24.71
N PRO A 135 18.14 80.79 -24.08
CA PRO A 135 18.32 80.68 -22.64
C PRO A 135 17.27 81.48 -21.87
N GLU A 136 16.74 80.82 -20.85
CA GLU A 136 16.32 81.40 -19.57
C GLU A 136 15.25 82.52 -19.61
N SER A 137 14.05 82.20 -19.14
CA SER A 137 13.16 83.19 -18.56
C SER A 137 12.81 82.80 -17.12
N THR A 138 13.44 83.54 -16.22
CA THR A 138 13.29 83.61 -14.78
C THR A 138 11.94 84.21 -14.34
N ALA A 139 11.42 83.73 -13.20
CA ALA A 139 10.34 84.25 -12.34
C ALA A 139 8.92 84.25 -12.98
N TRP A 140 7.86 83.81 -12.31
CA TRP A 140 7.44 84.00 -10.92
C TRP A 140 6.72 82.77 -10.34
#